data_AF-A0A4R4XS37-F1
#
_entry.id   AF-A0A4R4XS37-F1
#
_cell.length_a   1.000
_cell.length_b   1.000
_cell.length_c   1.000
_cell.angle_alpha   90.00
_cell.angle_beta   90.00
_cell.angle_gamma   90.00
#
_symmetry.space_group_name_H-M   'P 1'
#
loop_
_entity.id
_entity.type
_entity.pdbx_description
1 polymer ?
#
loop_
_entity_poly.entity_id
_entity_poly.type
_entity_poly.pdbx_seq_one_letter_code
_entity_poly.pdbx_strand_id
1 'polypeptide(L)'
;MATLGPEEEPTVLRETAGPKATVGQAMPPGGWGEWMKAFDDSLTAQQRMGGIDPRVAGKAREKLWRAARRSGDDRVRQITEVYRDLAKALEKGEMDPFGPAVEFMNDWSLPGR
;
A
#
# COMPACT_ATOMS: atom_id res chain seq x y z
N MET A 1 16.50 49.15 -12.73
CA MET A 1 15.37 48.30 -13.19
C MET A 1 15.75 47.68 -14.52
N ALA A 2 15.87 46.35 -14.57
CA ALA A 2 15.67 45.47 -15.73
C ALA A 2 15.96 44.03 -15.26
N THR A 3 14.91 43.24 -15.16
CA THR A 3 14.88 41.83 -14.76
C THR A 3 14.96 40.98 -16.01
N LEU A 4 15.91 40.05 -16.11
CA LEU A 4 15.88 38.94 -17.08
C LEU A 4 16.51 37.72 -16.40
N GLY A 5 15.68 36.78 -15.98
CA GLY A 5 16.12 35.45 -15.54
C GLY A 5 16.41 34.55 -16.75
N PRO A 6 17.18 33.48 -16.56
CA PRO A 6 17.08 32.31 -17.41
C PRO A 6 16.20 31.24 -16.74
N GLU A 7 15.29 30.73 -17.55
CA GLU A 7 14.58 29.48 -17.40
C GLU A 7 15.58 28.33 -17.25
N GLU A 8 15.47 27.53 -16.18
CA GLU A 8 15.96 26.14 -16.18
C GLU A 8 14.88 25.24 -15.57
N GLU A 9 14.12 24.62 -16.48
CA GLU A 9 13.62 23.24 -16.46
C GLU A 9 12.95 22.73 -15.17
N PRO A 10 11.62 22.49 -15.14
CA PRO A 10 11.04 21.68 -14.09
C PRO A 10 11.51 20.25 -14.32
N THR A 11 12.59 19.86 -13.67
CA THR A 11 12.91 18.45 -13.45
C THR A 11 11.84 17.92 -12.52
N VAL A 12 10.69 17.54 -13.07
CA VAL A 12 9.66 16.78 -12.36
C VAL A 12 10.22 15.36 -12.22
N LEU A 13 11.24 15.20 -11.38
CA LEU A 13 11.47 13.95 -10.69
C LEU A 13 10.16 13.71 -9.97
N ARG A 14 9.39 12.74 -10.48
CA ARG A 14 8.27 12.16 -9.77
C ARG A 14 8.88 11.52 -8.52
N GLU A 15 9.12 12.33 -7.50
CA GLU A 15 9.44 11.91 -6.16
C GLU A 15 8.26 11.03 -5.73
N THR A 16 8.38 9.74 -5.97
CA THR A 16 7.67 8.75 -5.18
C THR A 16 8.15 9.01 -3.77
N ALA A 17 7.39 9.84 -3.04
CA ALA A 17 7.61 10.11 -1.64
C ALA A 17 7.92 8.77 -0.97
N GLY A 18 9.05 8.72 -0.27
CA GLY A 18 9.46 7.50 0.42
C GLY A 18 8.33 6.96 1.30
N PRO A 19 8.35 5.67 1.65
CA PRO A 19 7.28 5.06 2.44
C PRO A 19 7.01 5.91 3.69
N LYS A 20 5.74 6.28 3.91
CA LYS A 20 5.31 7.05 5.07
C LYS A 20 5.72 6.38 6.39
N ALA A 21 5.72 5.05 6.42
CA ALA A 21 6.22 4.27 7.55
C ALA A 21 6.43 2.80 7.20
N THR A 22 7.10 2.08 8.10
CA THR A 22 7.25 0.62 8.04
C THR A 22 6.20 -0.06 8.91
N VAL A 23 5.51 -1.06 8.38
CA VAL A 23 4.53 -1.88 9.11
C VAL A 23 5.18 -2.50 10.34
N GLY A 24 4.62 -2.25 11.52
CA GLY A 24 5.07 -2.83 12.79
C GLY A 24 6.19 -2.06 13.51
N GLN A 25 6.83 -1.07 12.87
CA GLN A 25 7.82 -0.21 13.54
C GLN A 25 7.20 1.02 14.20
N ALA A 26 6.11 1.55 13.62
CA ALA A 26 5.38 2.68 14.14
C ALA A 26 3.89 2.37 14.23
N MET A 27 3.22 2.94 15.24
CA MET A 27 1.76 2.95 15.28
C MET A 27 1.26 3.82 14.12
N PRO A 28 0.40 3.30 13.22
CA PRO A 28 -0.15 4.13 12.16
C PRO A 28 -1.02 5.26 12.74
N PRO A 29 -1.08 6.43 12.07
CA PRO A 29 -2.00 7.51 12.46
C PRO A 29 -3.44 6.98 12.42
N GLY A 30 -4.24 7.29 13.43
CA GLY A 30 -5.57 6.70 13.60
C GLY A 30 -5.58 5.27 14.17
N GLY A 31 -4.39 4.71 14.42
CA GLY A 31 -4.22 3.36 14.95
C GLY A 31 -4.50 2.26 13.92
N TRP A 32 -4.29 1.02 14.35
CA TRP A 32 -4.41 -0.14 13.45
C TRP A 32 -5.81 -0.33 12.88
N GLY A 33 -6.86 0.09 13.59
CA GLY A 33 -8.24 0.00 13.10
C GLY A 33 -8.46 0.84 11.84
N GLU A 34 -8.08 2.12 11.87
CA GLU A 34 -8.17 3.00 10.71
C GLU A 34 -7.24 2.54 9.58
N TRP A 35 -6.03 2.11 9.92
CA TRP A 35 -5.10 1.58 8.94
C TRP A 35 -5.66 0.38 8.17
N MET A 36 -6.26 -0.59 8.88
CA MET A 36 -6.85 -1.78 8.25
C MET A 36 -8.08 -1.44 7.42
N LYS A 37 -8.88 -0.47 7.87
CA LYS A 37 -10.01 0.04 7.09
C LYS A 37 -9.53 0.66 5.78
N ALA A 38 -8.53 1.54 5.84
CA ALA A 38 -7.96 2.18 4.66
C ALA A 38 -7.38 1.15 3.66
N PHE A 39 -6.78 0.07 4.17
CA PHE A 39 -6.29 -1.01 3.31
C PHE A 39 -7.42 -1.85 2.69
N ASP A 40 -8.49 -2.15 3.44
CA ASP A 40 -9.67 -2.83 2.89
C ASP A 40 -10.37 -1.99 1.80
N ASP A 41 -10.47 -0.68 2.03
CA ASP A 41 -11.04 0.29 1.09
C ASP A 41 -10.18 0.38 -0.19
N SER A 42 -8.86 0.39 -0.08
CA SER A 42 -7.97 0.43 -1.25
C SER A 42 -8.03 -0.85 -2.09
N LEU A 43 -8.10 -2.03 -1.44
CA LEU A 43 -8.36 -3.31 -2.12
C LEU A 43 -9.72 -3.33 -2.82
N THR A 44 -10.74 -2.80 -2.15
CA THR A 44 -12.09 -2.70 -2.73
C THR A 44 -12.11 -1.77 -3.94
N ALA A 45 -11.41 -0.63 -3.86
CA ALA A 45 -11.28 0.31 -4.97
C ALA A 45 -10.52 -0.31 -6.15
N GLN A 46 -9.39 -0.98 -5.90
CA GLN A 46 -8.63 -1.70 -6.92
C GLN A 46 -9.51 -2.73 -7.65
N GLN A 47 -10.29 -3.50 -6.90
CA GLN A 47 -11.19 -4.51 -7.46
C GLN A 47 -12.31 -3.88 -8.30
N ARG A 48 -12.91 -2.78 -7.83
CA ARG A 48 -13.96 -2.05 -8.58
C ARG A 48 -13.47 -1.50 -9.91
N MET A 49 -12.20 -1.14 -9.99
CA MET A 49 -11.56 -0.68 -11.23
C MET A 49 -11.14 -1.84 -12.16
N GLY A 50 -11.31 -3.09 -11.72
CA GLY A 50 -10.85 -4.26 -12.46
C GLY A 50 -9.34 -4.51 -12.39
N GLY A 51 -8.62 -3.77 -11.55
CA GLY A 51 -7.15 -3.85 -11.46
C GLY A 51 -6.61 -4.91 -10.51
N ILE A 52 -7.45 -5.85 -10.10
CA ILE A 52 -7.07 -7.03 -9.31
C ILE A 52 -8.12 -8.12 -9.51
N ASP A 53 -7.67 -9.37 -9.61
CA ASP A 53 -8.56 -10.51 -9.65
C ASP A 53 -9.46 -10.54 -8.39
N PRO A 54 -10.80 -10.66 -8.54
CA PRO A 54 -11.73 -10.65 -7.41
C PRO A 54 -11.46 -11.72 -6.34
N ARG A 55 -10.88 -12.87 -6.71
CA ARG A 55 -10.52 -13.94 -5.77
C ARG A 55 -9.29 -13.56 -4.97
N VAL A 56 -8.30 -12.94 -5.60
CA VAL A 56 -7.11 -12.40 -4.92
C VAL A 56 -7.54 -11.30 -3.94
N ALA A 57 -8.35 -10.34 -4.39
CA ALA A 57 -8.86 -9.27 -3.53
C ALA A 57 -9.66 -9.83 -2.34
N GLY A 58 -10.58 -10.76 -2.58
CA GLY A 58 -11.36 -11.40 -1.51
C GLY A 58 -10.48 -12.12 -0.48
N LYS A 59 -9.46 -12.85 -0.94
CA LYS A 59 -8.52 -13.56 -0.05
C LYS A 59 -7.66 -12.59 0.78
N ALA A 60 -7.16 -11.53 0.16
CA ALA A 60 -6.36 -10.50 0.84
C ALA A 60 -7.19 -9.83 1.95
N ARG A 61 -8.43 -9.44 1.64
CA ARG A 61 -9.37 -8.85 2.60
C ARG A 61 -9.71 -9.80 3.74
N GLU A 62 -9.96 -11.07 3.45
CA GLU A 62 -10.22 -12.08 4.49
C GLU A 62 -9.03 -12.21 5.46
N LYS A 63 -7.80 -12.27 4.94
CA LYS A 63 -6.59 -12.31 5.75
C LYS A 63 -6.41 -11.04 6.58
N LEU A 64 -6.68 -9.87 5.99
CA LEU A 64 -6.63 -8.59 6.70
C LEU A 64 -7.61 -8.55 7.87
N TRP A 65 -8.85 -9.04 7.67
CA TRP A 65 -9.84 -9.19 8.73
C TRP A 65 -9.43 -10.17 9.83
N ARG A 66 -8.67 -11.22 9.49
CA ARG A 66 -8.07 -12.11 10.51
C ARG A 66 -6.96 -11.41 11.28
N ALA A 67 -6.10 -10.64 10.60
CA ALA A 67 -5.06 -9.84 11.22
C ALA A 67 -5.62 -8.80 12.20
N ALA A 68 -6.78 -8.21 11.88
CA ALA A 68 -7.47 -7.26 12.75
C ALA A 68 -7.82 -7.79 14.13
N ARG A 69 -8.01 -9.11 14.25
CA ARG A 69 -8.31 -9.79 15.51
C ARG A 69 -7.05 -10.16 16.31
N ARG A 70 -5.86 -9.93 15.76
CA ARG A 70 -4.56 -10.20 16.40
C ARG A 70 -3.97 -8.92 16.97
N SER A 71 -2.93 -9.05 17.78
CA SER A 71 -2.22 -7.93 18.44
C SER A 71 -0.72 -8.17 18.39
N GLY A 72 0.08 -7.10 18.54
CA GLY A 72 1.55 -7.20 18.56
C GLY A 72 2.13 -7.84 17.29
N ASP A 73 3.19 -8.62 17.45
CA ASP A 73 3.92 -9.28 16.37
C ASP A 73 3.06 -10.20 15.50
N ASP A 74 2.07 -10.89 16.08
CA ASP A 74 1.16 -11.76 15.32
C ASP A 74 0.36 -10.97 14.27
N ARG A 75 -0.06 -9.73 14.60
CA ARG A 75 -0.75 -8.85 13.65
C ARG A 75 0.21 -8.46 12.52
N VAL A 76 1.42 -8.04 12.86
CA VAL A 76 2.44 -7.60 11.89
C VAL A 76 2.80 -8.74 10.94
N ARG A 77 2.98 -9.96 11.46
CA ARG A 77 3.23 -11.16 10.66
C ARG A 77 2.12 -11.42 9.66
N GLN A 78 0.85 -11.39 10.10
CA GLN A 78 -0.28 -11.64 9.21
C GLN A 78 -0.41 -10.57 8.12
N ILE A 79 -0.21 -9.29 8.46
CA ILE A 79 -0.19 -8.20 7.48
C ILE A 79 0.95 -8.40 6.48
N THR A 80 2.12 -8.85 6.95
CA THR A 80 3.27 -9.15 6.08
C THR A 80 2.96 -10.27 5.09
N GLU A 81 2.21 -11.29 5.50
CA GLU A 81 1.72 -12.35 4.60
C GLU A 81 0.75 -11.82 3.55
N VAL A 82 -0.12 -10.85 3.89
CA VAL A 82 -1.01 -10.20 2.92
C VAL A 82 -0.20 -9.45 1.85
N TYR A 83 0.79 -8.66 2.25
CA TYR A 83 1.65 -7.94 1.31
C TYR A 83 2.40 -8.90 0.37
N ARG A 84 2.92 -10.02 0.90
CA ARG A 84 3.60 -11.03 0.09
C ARG A 84 2.67 -11.68 -0.92
N ASP A 85 1.43 -11.95 -0.55
CA ASP A 85 0.43 -12.52 -1.47
C ASP A 85 0.08 -11.53 -2.59
N LEU A 86 -0.08 -10.24 -2.26
CA LEU A 86 -0.36 -9.19 -3.25
C LEU A 86 0.85 -8.93 -4.16
N ALA A 87 2.07 -8.94 -3.61
CA ALA A 87 3.29 -8.86 -4.42
C ALA A 87 3.38 -10.02 -5.42
N LYS A 88 3.05 -11.25 -5.01
CA LYS A 88 2.96 -12.39 -5.92
C LYS A 88 1.87 -12.23 -6.97
N ALA A 89 0.74 -11.60 -6.63
CA ALA A 89 -0.32 -11.30 -7.59
C ALA A 89 0.15 -10.28 -8.64
N LEU A 90 0.94 -9.27 -8.24
CA LEU A 90 1.60 -8.34 -9.17
C LEU A 90 2.55 -9.08 -10.12
N GLU A 91 3.41 -9.96 -9.58
CA GLU A 91 4.36 -10.76 -10.38
C GLU A 91 3.66 -11.66 -11.41
N LYS A 92 2.46 -12.16 -11.07
CA LYS A 92 1.67 -13.04 -11.93
C LYS A 92 0.73 -12.30 -12.88
N GLY A 93 0.63 -10.97 -12.79
CA GLY A 93 -0.35 -10.18 -13.54
C GLY A 93 -1.80 -10.39 -13.09
N GLU A 94 -2.01 -10.94 -11.88
CA GLU A 94 -3.34 -11.05 -11.26
C GLU A 94 -3.76 -9.74 -10.56
N MET A 95 -2.86 -8.76 -10.51
CA MET A 95 -3.06 -7.42 -9.99
C MET A 95 -2.29 -6.43 -10.86
N ASP A 96 -2.92 -5.30 -11.19
CA ASP A 96 -2.27 -4.23 -11.92
C ASP A 96 -1.17 -3.57 -11.06
N PRO A 97 -0.03 -3.19 -11.67
CA PRO A 97 1.07 -2.52 -10.97
C PRO A 97 0.77 -1.07 -10.59
N PHE A 98 -0.44 -0.59 -10.85
CA PHE A 98 -0.88 0.76 -10.54
C PHE A 98 -2.27 0.72 -9.89
N GLY A 99 -2.54 1.71 -9.05
CA GLY A 99 -3.83 1.90 -8.40
C GLY A 99 -3.75 1.91 -6.87
N PRO A 100 -4.89 2.15 -6.20
CA PRO A 100 -4.97 2.50 -4.79
C PRO A 100 -4.36 1.45 -3.87
N ALA A 101 -4.49 0.16 -4.20
CA ALA A 101 -3.91 -0.90 -3.37
C ALA A 101 -2.38 -0.94 -3.47
N VAL A 102 -1.82 -0.69 -4.67
CA VAL A 102 -0.37 -0.61 -4.87
C VAL A 102 0.20 0.66 -4.24
N GLU A 103 -0.50 1.79 -4.41
CA GLU A 103 -0.13 3.05 -3.76
C GLU A 103 -0.10 2.91 -2.24
N PHE A 104 -1.11 2.27 -1.65
CA PHE A 104 -1.14 1.98 -0.22
C PHE A 104 0.03 1.10 0.23
N MET A 105 0.37 0.07 -0.55
CA MET A 105 1.53 -0.79 -0.27
C MET A 105 2.86 -0.06 -0.39
N ASN A 106 2.98 0.90 -1.31
CA ASN A 106 4.19 1.72 -1.45
C ASN A 106 4.32 2.75 -0.33
N ASP A 107 3.20 3.29 0.13
CA ASP A 107 3.12 4.20 1.28
C ASP A 107 3.55 3.50 2.59
N TRP A 108 3.41 2.18 2.67
CA TRP A 108 3.67 1.40 3.87
C TRP A 108 4.62 0.24 3.58
N SER A 109 5.91 0.40 3.86
CA SER A 109 6.90 -0.64 3.60
C SER A 109 6.83 -1.81 4.59
N LEU A 110 7.22 -2.99 4.13
CA LEU A 110 7.39 -4.16 5.00
C LEU A 110 8.66 -4.04 5.84
N PRO A 111 8.66 -4.57 7.07
CA PRO A 111 9.89 -4.66 7.87
C PRO A 111 10.88 -5.62 7.20
N GLY A 112 12.11 -5.14 6.96
CA GLY A 112 13.23 -5.95 6.46
C GLY A 112 13.30 -6.16 4.95
N ARG A 113 12.87 -5.16 4.15
CA ARG A 113 13.17 -5.13 2.72
C ARG A 113 14.64 -4.77 2.46
#